data_AF-A0A2N9AM46-F1
#
_entry.id   AF-A0A2N9AM46-F1
#
_cell.length_a   1.000
_cell.length_b   1.000
_cell.length_c   1.000
_cell.angle_alpha   90.00
_cell.angle_beta   90.00
_cell.angle_gamma   90.00
#
_symmetry.space_group_name_H-M   'P 1'
#
loop_
_entity.id
_entity.type
_entity.pdbx_description
1 polymer ?
#
loop_
_entity_poly.entity_id
_entity_poly.type
_entity_poly.pdbx_seq_one_letter_code
_entity_poly.pdbx_strand_id
1 'polypeptide(L)'
;MSPQTDLSGDAPDFDGLRVQIPGEHQIWFVFGDQRHYITDIDVMRSIFRDDAFRTETDCARLPEGSVLGPGSRLVRRSGSTSVHLVVCSHPGQETRHLVIDEAQFEHYGFDAEKIVEISPETLRNIPVGLPLGPLATALAMAERYSLERLAEGLQPDRPTLLLLLEERNRFAEQFATHLQETVRRRVNILFGWLEDGQLVISSAAPATAGSVTTRLPVEDLASAALPLRIDRIDLLATEFKPAARAVIAALGCAFDLTPLAAPPAPSSMDAAAIGEFRALVQQAARTIACSDIMLAALRAWFPGRPITIGLDPEPGKPNLFRVHPARLDPDEELRVLIWNGALEPEKRLVAETIAACRDDQAAVRFYSLGGTPMARAPAGLRNLGPANCLDLNKLVCVLRPHLVWFPSPAPEVFDFRVSAAMAQGLPILAGAACGLGLRLDGRPYSWILPMNATAVIVRSELAAVRTRWAAEYSRLRRTEAAPSFYPGAYLTWDAPTASDYAEPQPQVAAPLQPAKKKWRLFR
;
A
#
# COMPACT_ATOMS: atom_id res chain seq x y z
N MET A 1 -15.75 -9.30 38.90
CA MET A 1 -16.51 -10.53 38.59
C MET A 1 -17.86 -10.10 38.05
N SER A 2 -17.93 -9.85 36.75
CA SER A 2 -19.20 -9.68 36.05
C SER A 2 -19.73 -11.09 35.76
N PRO A 3 -21.02 -11.37 35.94
CA PRO A 3 -21.54 -12.71 35.72
C PRO A 3 -21.43 -13.03 34.23
N GLN A 4 -20.62 -14.04 33.90
CA GLN A 4 -20.76 -14.77 32.64
C GLN A 4 -22.14 -15.41 32.67
N THR A 5 -23.04 -14.89 31.86
CA THR A 5 -24.31 -15.56 31.58
C THR A 5 -23.97 -16.80 30.76
N ASP A 6 -24.08 -17.95 31.42
CA ASP A 6 -24.00 -19.27 30.83
C ASP A 6 -25.22 -19.45 29.90
N LEU A 7 -25.07 -19.05 28.63
CA LEU A 7 -26.05 -19.29 27.56
C LEU A 7 -25.69 -20.62 26.88
N SER A 8 -25.78 -21.71 27.62
CA SER A 8 -25.61 -23.09 27.15
C SER A 8 -26.90 -23.91 27.29
N GLY A 9 -28.05 -23.24 27.17
CA GLY A 9 -29.31 -23.90 26.82
C GLY A 9 -29.49 -23.84 25.31
N ASP A 10 -29.73 -24.99 24.66
CA ASP A 10 -30.01 -25.12 23.23
C ASP A 10 -30.99 -24.03 22.78
N ALA A 11 -30.45 -22.94 22.20
CA ALA A 11 -31.27 -21.93 21.59
C ALA A 11 -31.97 -22.58 20.39
N PRO A 12 -33.29 -22.42 20.22
CA PRO A 12 -33.99 -22.97 19.07
C PRO A 12 -33.33 -22.48 17.77
N ASP A 13 -32.91 -23.43 16.93
CA ASP A 13 -32.36 -23.14 15.61
C ASP A 13 -33.48 -22.62 14.71
N PHE A 14 -33.48 -21.31 14.50
CA PHE A 14 -34.43 -20.63 13.63
C PHE A 14 -33.98 -20.56 12.17
N ASP A 15 -32.76 -21.01 11.85
CA ASP A 15 -32.20 -20.85 10.52
C ASP A 15 -33.04 -21.52 9.43
N GLY A 16 -33.33 -20.77 8.36
CA GLY A 16 -34.20 -21.20 7.27
C GLY A 16 -35.70 -21.14 7.58
N LEU A 17 -36.11 -20.77 8.80
CA LEU A 17 -37.52 -20.67 9.16
C LEU A 17 -38.12 -19.33 8.74
N ARG A 18 -39.38 -19.40 8.30
CA ARG A 18 -40.28 -18.26 8.21
C ARG A 18 -41.07 -18.19 9.50
N VAL A 19 -40.94 -17.09 10.23
CA VAL A 19 -41.49 -16.93 11.57
C VAL A 19 -42.34 -15.66 11.67
N GLN A 20 -43.38 -15.73 12.48
CA GLN A 20 -44.22 -14.61 12.87
C GLN A 20 -44.20 -14.50 14.40
N ILE A 21 -43.99 -13.30 14.89
CA ILE A 21 -44.06 -13.02 16.33
C ILE A 21 -45.53 -12.93 16.71
N PRO A 22 -45.99 -13.62 17.77
CA PRO A 22 -47.41 -13.58 18.13
C PRO A 22 -47.88 -12.14 18.42
N GLY A 23 -48.97 -11.75 17.78
CA GLY A 23 -49.53 -10.39 17.89
C GLY A 23 -48.97 -9.41 16.85
N GLU A 24 -47.96 -9.79 16.07
CA GLU A 24 -47.46 -9.01 14.94
C GLU A 24 -47.98 -9.57 13.61
N HIS A 25 -48.16 -8.70 12.62
CA HIS A 25 -48.55 -9.09 11.26
C HIS A 25 -47.34 -9.39 10.36
N GLN A 26 -46.13 -9.09 10.84
CA GLN A 26 -44.91 -9.19 10.05
C GLN A 26 -44.44 -10.64 9.99
N ILE A 27 -44.08 -11.09 8.79
CA ILE A 27 -43.45 -12.40 8.56
C ILE A 27 -41.97 -12.13 8.33
N TRP A 28 -41.14 -12.88 9.05
CA TRP A 28 -39.70 -12.77 9.03
C TRP A 28 -39.09 -14.05 8.46
N PHE A 29 -38.07 -13.93 7.64
CA PHE A 29 -37.23 -15.04 7.22
C PHE A 29 -35.91 -15.00 7.99
N VAL A 30 -35.50 -16.10 8.61
CA VAL A 30 -34.31 -16.12 9.46
C VAL A 30 -33.14 -16.79 8.74
N PHE A 31 -32.02 -16.07 8.64
CA PHE A 31 -30.72 -16.61 8.23
C PHE A 31 -29.61 -15.72 8.79
N GLY A 32 -28.38 -16.24 8.93
CA GLY A 32 -27.24 -15.46 9.44
C GLY A 32 -27.45 -14.90 10.84
N ASP A 33 -28.20 -15.63 11.68
CA ASP A 33 -28.63 -15.25 13.03
C ASP A 33 -29.40 -13.90 13.07
N GLN A 34 -30.01 -13.52 11.94
CA GLN A 34 -30.81 -12.32 11.79
C GLN A 34 -32.21 -12.67 11.30
N ARG A 35 -33.19 -11.86 11.70
CA ARG A 35 -34.55 -11.90 11.16
C ARG A 35 -34.67 -10.86 10.05
N HIS A 36 -35.13 -11.29 8.89
CA HIS A 36 -35.26 -10.45 7.70
C HIS A 36 -36.73 -10.28 7.35
N TYR A 37 -37.25 -9.06 7.45
CA TYR A 37 -38.66 -8.79 7.22
C TYR A 37 -39.03 -9.04 5.76
N ILE A 38 -40.08 -9.83 5.50
CA ILE A 38 -40.64 -10.02 4.16
C ILE A 38 -41.72 -8.95 3.96
N THR A 39 -41.51 -8.00 3.04
CA THR A 39 -42.36 -6.80 2.94
C THR A 39 -43.79 -7.07 2.53
N ASP A 40 -43.99 -8.09 1.72
CA ASP A 40 -45.27 -8.45 1.12
C ASP A 40 -45.30 -9.91 0.67
N ILE A 41 -46.51 -10.39 0.39
CA ILE A 41 -46.77 -11.78 0.03
C ILE A 41 -46.24 -12.14 -1.36
N ASP A 42 -46.07 -11.18 -2.27
CA ASP A 42 -45.57 -11.44 -3.62
C ASP A 42 -44.07 -11.76 -3.56
N VAL A 43 -43.31 -11.08 -2.69
CA VAL A 43 -41.92 -11.44 -2.39
C VAL A 43 -41.85 -12.86 -1.85
N MET A 44 -42.69 -13.21 -0.87
CA MET A 44 -42.72 -14.58 -0.33
C MET A 44 -42.98 -15.61 -1.43
N ARG A 45 -44.01 -15.36 -2.24
CA ARG A 45 -44.39 -16.25 -3.35
C ARG A 45 -43.39 -16.27 -4.49
N SER A 46 -42.48 -15.31 -4.60
CA SER A 46 -41.41 -15.31 -5.60
C SER A 46 -40.19 -16.15 -5.19
N ILE A 47 -40.11 -16.59 -3.92
CA ILE A 47 -38.93 -17.28 -3.37
C ILE A 47 -39.30 -18.67 -2.84
N PHE A 48 -40.38 -18.78 -2.07
CA PHE A 48 -40.72 -19.99 -1.31
C PHE A 48 -41.82 -20.82 -1.97
N ARG A 49 -41.84 -22.14 -1.75
CA ARG A 49 -42.85 -23.05 -2.34
C ARG A 49 -44.27 -22.81 -1.87
N ASP A 50 -44.42 -22.43 -0.61
CA ASP A 50 -45.70 -22.22 0.05
C ASP A 50 -45.69 -20.90 0.84
N ASP A 51 -46.83 -20.55 1.43
CA ASP A 51 -46.98 -19.37 2.29
C ASP A 51 -46.89 -19.75 3.79
N ALA A 52 -46.30 -20.91 4.13
CA ALA A 52 -46.27 -21.43 5.49
C ALA A 52 -45.23 -20.71 6.35
N PHE A 53 -45.60 -20.42 7.61
CA PHE A 53 -44.72 -19.85 8.62
C PHE A 53 -45.05 -20.42 9.99
N ARG A 54 -44.12 -20.28 10.95
CA ARG A 54 -44.31 -20.68 12.35
C ARG A 54 -44.56 -19.47 13.24
N THR A 55 -45.34 -19.64 14.28
CA THR A 55 -45.53 -18.58 15.29
C THR A 55 -44.59 -18.85 16.46
N GLU A 56 -43.60 -17.98 16.66
CA GLU A 56 -42.51 -18.20 17.63
C GLU A 56 -42.19 -16.93 18.40
N THR A 57 -42.29 -16.93 19.73
CA THR A 57 -41.96 -15.76 20.55
C THR A 57 -40.47 -15.49 20.63
N ASP A 58 -39.65 -16.53 20.63
CA ASP A 58 -38.22 -16.42 20.90
C ASP A 58 -37.43 -15.82 19.74
N CYS A 59 -37.99 -15.83 18.52
CA CYS A 59 -37.40 -15.16 17.36
C CYS A 59 -37.36 -13.62 17.52
N ALA A 60 -38.12 -13.05 18.47
CA ALA A 60 -38.10 -11.63 18.78
C ALA A 60 -36.73 -11.13 19.30
N ARG A 61 -35.88 -12.04 19.77
CA ARG A 61 -34.54 -11.75 20.30
C ARG A 61 -33.47 -11.64 19.22
N LEU A 62 -33.75 -12.13 18.01
CA LEU A 62 -32.80 -12.06 16.90
C LEU A 62 -32.70 -10.63 16.38
N PRO A 63 -31.49 -10.13 16.06
CA PRO A 63 -31.30 -8.82 15.44
C PRO A 63 -32.00 -8.75 14.08
N GLU A 64 -32.50 -7.56 13.74
CA GLU A 64 -33.09 -7.30 12.43
C GLU A 64 -32.01 -7.15 11.36
N GLY A 65 -32.13 -7.93 10.31
CA GLY A 65 -31.29 -7.86 9.12
C GLY A 65 -31.89 -7.00 8.02
N SER A 66 -31.32 -7.15 6.81
CA SER A 66 -31.85 -6.49 5.61
C SER A 66 -33.27 -6.99 5.27
N VAL A 67 -34.12 -6.09 4.80
CA VAL A 67 -35.49 -6.42 4.41
C VAL A 67 -35.52 -7.19 3.09
N LEU A 68 -36.36 -8.22 2.98
CA LEU A 68 -36.71 -8.87 1.72
C LEU A 68 -37.83 -8.07 1.06
N GLY A 69 -37.44 -7.06 0.29
CA GLY A 69 -38.33 -6.18 -0.46
C GLY A 69 -38.64 -6.66 -1.87
N PRO A 70 -39.50 -5.93 -2.60
CA PRO A 70 -39.82 -6.22 -4.00
C PRO A 70 -38.56 -6.31 -4.86
N GLY A 71 -38.45 -7.39 -5.63
CA GLY A 71 -37.27 -7.72 -6.44
C GLY A 71 -36.34 -8.75 -5.82
N SER A 72 -36.52 -9.11 -4.54
CA SER A 72 -35.83 -10.26 -3.95
C SER A 72 -36.23 -11.54 -4.67
N ARG A 73 -35.27 -12.40 -5.02
CA ARG A 73 -35.49 -13.54 -5.93
C ARG A 73 -34.39 -14.59 -5.86
N LEU A 74 -34.70 -15.82 -6.27
CA LEU A 74 -33.71 -16.87 -6.50
C LEU A 74 -33.12 -16.72 -7.90
N VAL A 75 -31.79 -16.72 -8.00
CA VAL A 75 -31.08 -16.62 -9.27
C VAL A 75 -30.06 -17.71 -9.47
N ARG A 76 -29.86 -18.08 -10.73
CA ARG A 76 -28.80 -19.00 -11.16
C ARG A 76 -28.06 -18.38 -12.33
N ARG A 77 -26.73 -18.51 -12.34
CA ARG A 77 -25.93 -18.12 -13.51
C ARG A 77 -26.21 -19.10 -14.65
N SER A 78 -26.45 -18.62 -15.87
CA SER A 78 -26.58 -19.50 -17.04
C SER A 78 -25.38 -20.44 -17.18
N GLY A 79 -25.64 -21.74 -17.24
CA GLY A 79 -24.62 -22.80 -17.29
C GLY A 79 -23.96 -23.17 -15.96
N SER A 80 -24.47 -22.67 -14.83
CA SER A 80 -24.00 -23.01 -13.47
C SER A 80 -25.07 -23.80 -12.72
N THR A 81 -24.67 -24.63 -11.76
CA THR A 81 -25.58 -25.31 -10.83
C THR A 81 -25.84 -24.50 -9.56
N SER A 82 -24.96 -23.54 -9.23
CA SER A 82 -25.07 -22.74 -8.00
C SER A 82 -26.26 -21.76 -8.03
N VAL A 83 -27.10 -21.83 -7.00
CA VAL A 83 -28.25 -20.95 -6.79
C VAL A 83 -27.91 -19.90 -5.75
N HIS A 84 -28.42 -18.68 -5.92
CA HIS A 84 -28.24 -17.58 -4.99
C HIS A 84 -29.59 -16.96 -4.64
N LEU A 85 -29.78 -16.58 -3.37
CA LEU A 85 -30.84 -15.67 -2.97
C LEU A 85 -30.36 -14.23 -3.14
N VAL A 86 -31.00 -13.45 -4.00
CA VAL A 86 -30.81 -12.00 -4.09
C VAL A 86 -31.79 -11.34 -3.14
N VAL A 87 -31.27 -10.64 -2.13
CA VAL A 87 -32.05 -9.81 -1.21
C VAL A 87 -32.04 -8.39 -1.74
N CYS A 88 -33.22 -7.82 -1.98
CA CYS A 88 -33.43 -6.46 -2.46
C CYS A 88 -34.13 -5.64 -1.37
N SER A 89 -33.37 -4.84 -0.62
CA SER A 89 -33.95 -4.01 0.45
C SER A 89 -34.71 -2.80 -0.11
N HIS A 90 -34.19 -2.21 -1.20
CA HIS A 90 -34.76 -1.10 -1.95
C HIS A 90 -34.28 -1.19 -3.42
N PRO A 91 -34.96 -0.55 -4.39
CA PRO A 91 -34.50 -0.52 -5.78
C PRO A 91 -33.04 -0.04 -5.89
N GLY A 92 -32.16 -0.90 -6.42
CA GLY A 92 -30.73 -0.63 -6.57
C GLY A 92 -29.84 -1.03 -5.39
N GLN A 93 -30.41 -1.56 -4.30
CA GLN A 93 -29.68 -2.11 -3.17
C GLN A 93 -29.92 -3.63 -3.09
N GLU A 94 -29.16 -4.37 -3.89
CA GLU A 94 -29.20 -5.82 -3.96
C GLU A 94 -27.96 -6.44 -3.28
N THR A 95 -28.11 -7.60 -2.64
CA THR A 95 -27.00 -8.45 -2.19
C THR A 95 -27.34 -9.90 -2.49
N ARG A 96 -26.38 -10.67 -2.99
CA ARG A 96 -26.57 -12.09 -3.32
C ARG A 96 -25.93 -12.99 -2.26
N HIS A 97 -26.68 -13.99 -1.80
CA HIS A 97 -26.27 -14.98 -0.82
C HIS A 97 -26.27 -16.36 -1.49
N LEU A 98 -25.17 -17.10 -1.35
CA LEU A 98 -25.05 -18.45 -1.95
C LEU A 98 -25.94 -19.44 -1.19
N VAL A 99 -26.71 -20.25 -1.91
CA VAL A 99 -27.33 -21.47 -1.37
C VAL A 99 -26.31 -22.59 -1.51
N ILE A 100 -25.97 -23.22 -0.39
CA ILE A 100 -24.82 -24.13 -0.23
C ILE A 100 -25.02 -25.42 -1.01
N ASP A 101 -26.16 -26.07 -0.79
CA ASP A 101 -26.49 -27.36 -1.36
C ASP A 101 -28.01 -27.54 -1.50
N GLU A 102 -28.41 -28.68 -2.05
CA GLU A 102 -29.81 -29.05 -2.23
C GLU A 102 -30.53 -29.22 -0.89
N ALA A 103 -29.85 -29.74 0.14
CA ALA A 103 -30.45 -29.93 1.46
C ALA A 103 -30.82 -28.59 2.11
N GLN A 104 -29.96 -27.57 2.01
CA GLN A 104 -30.26 -26.22 2.44
C GLN A 104 -31.39 -25.61 1.61
N PHE A 105 -31.37 -25.80 0.29
CA PHE A 105 -32.42 -25.29 -0.60
C PHE A 105 -33.80 -25.83 -0.19
N GLU A 106 -33.89 -27.13 0.08
CA GLU A 106 -35.09 -27.81 0.58
C GLU A 106 -35.47 -27.33 1.99
N HIS A 107 -34.51 -27.28 2.92
CA HIS A 107 -34.72 -26.84 4.31
C HIS A 107 -35.28 -25.42 4.39
N TYR A 108 -34.82 -24.53 3.51
CA TYR A 108 -35.25 -23.15 3.44
C TYR A 108 -36.61 -22.98 2.74
N GLY A 109 -37.18 -24.08 2.22
CA GLY A 109 -38.47 -24.07 1.52
C GLY A 109 -38.43 -23.33 0.18
N PHE A 110 -37.25 -23.23 -0.44
CA PHE A 110 -37.09 -22.54 -1.72
C PHE A 110 -37.69 -23.34 -2.87
N ASP A 111 -38.25 -22.63 -3.86
CA ASP A 111 -38.91 -23.24 -5.01
C ASP A 111 -37.99 -23.23 -6.25
N ALA A 112 -37.68 -24.41 -6.77
CA ALA A 112 -36.84 -24.57 -7.94
C ALA A 112 -37.47 -23.96 -9.21
N GLU A 113 -38.81 -23.92 -9.30
CA GLU A 113 -39.53 -23.32 -10.43
C GLU A 113 -39.40 -21.79 -10.47
N LYS A 114 -38.98 -21.19 -9.34
CA LYS A 114 -38.84 -19.73 -9.19
C LYS A 114 -37.42 -19.23 -9.43
N ILE A 115 -36.49 -20.12 -9.77
CA ILE A 115 -35.11 -19.77 -10.07
C ILE A 115 -35.05 -19.04 -11.42
N VAL A 116 -34.59 -17.79 -11.39
CA VAL A 116 -34.38 -16.99 -12.60
C VAL A 116 -32.95 -17.17 -13.10
N GLU A 117 -32.79 -17.58 -14.37
CA GLU A 117 -31.48 -17.56 -14.99
C GLU A 117 -31.06 -16.15 -15.37
N ILE A 118 -29.85 -15.77 -14.97
CA ILE A 118 -29.26 -14.47 -15.31
C ILE A 118 -27.87 -14.61 -15.93
N SER A 119 -27.49 -13.59 -16.69
CA SER A 119 -26.19 -13.55 -17.34
C SER A 119 -25.05 -13.53 -16.30
N PRO A 120 -23.86 -14.07 -16.63
CA PRO A 120 -22.69 -14.00 -15.75
C PRO A 120 -22.30 -12.57 -15.38
N GLU A 121 -22.46 -11.60 -16.28
CA GLU A 121 -22.17 -10.19 -16.04
C GLU A 121 -23.15 -9.57 -15.05
N THR A 122 -24.45 -9.86 -15.22
CA THR A 122 -25.50 -9.41 -14.29
C THR A 122 -25.22 -9.93 -12.89
N LEU A 123 -24.95 -11.23 -12.75
CA LEU A 123 -24.67 -11.82 -11.44
C LEU A 123 -23.46 -11.11 -10.81
N ARG A 124 -22.34 -10.96 -11.54
CA ARG A 124 -21.10 -10.31 -11.06
C ARG A 124 -21.31 -8.90 -10.52
N ASN A 125 -22.25 -8.14 -11.08
CA ASN A 125 -22.54 -6.77 -10.66
C ASN A 125 -23.34 -6.68 -9.35
N ILE A 126 -23.92 -7.79 -8.88
CA ILE A 126 -24.62 -7.85 -7.59
C ILE A 126 -23.58 -8.11 -6.47
N PRO A 127 -23.50 -7.24 -5.44
CA PRO A 127 -22.65 -7.43 -4.27
C PRO A 127 -22.83 -8.81 -3.62
N VAL A 128 -21.74 -9.43 -3.18
CA VAL A 128 -21.75 -10.76 -2.55
C VAL A 128 -21.90 -10.61 -1.04
N GLY A 129 -22.94 -11.20 -0.47
CA GLY A 129 -23.12 -11.37 0.97
C GLY A 129 -22.58 -12.70 1.46
N LEU A 130 -22.73 -12.96 2.76
CA LEU A 130 -22.42 -14.28 3.34
C LEU A 130 -23.33 -15.36 2.72
N PRO A 131 -22.84 -16.61 2.56
CA PRO A 131 -23.70 -17.75 2.24
C PRO A 131 -24.89 -17.82 3.19
N LEU A 132 -25.99 -18.42 2.74
CA LEU A 132 -27.10 -18.71 3.64
C LEU A 132 -26.67 -19.73 4.71
N GLY A 133 -27.26 -19.66 5.89
CA GLY A 133 -26.96 -20.55 7.02
C GLY A 133 -26.83 -19.78 8.33
N PRO A 134 -26.63 -20.49 9.45
CA PRO A 134 -26.25 -19.89 10.72
C PRO A 134 -24.98 -19.05 10.53
N LEU A 135 -24.86 -17.93 11.25
CA LEU A 135 -23.79 -16.96 10.99
C LEU A 135 -22.40 -17.61 11.05
N ALA A 136 -22.17 -18.49 12.03
CA ALA A 136 -20.91 -19.22 12.17
C ALA A 136 -20.60 -20.11 10.94
N THR A 137 -21.58 -20.85 10.44
CA THR A 137 -21.44 -21.71 9.26
C THR A 137 -21.20 -20.88 8.00
N ALA A 138 -21.95 -19.78 7.83
CA ALA A 138 -21.82 -18.88 6.71
C ALA A 138 -20.43 -18.20 6.69
N LEU A 139 -19.91 -17.78 7.84
CA LEU A 139 -18.56 -17.24 7.99
C LEU A 139 -17.50 -18.30 7.65
N ALA A 140 -17.59 -19.51 8.23
CA ALA A 140 -16.65 -20.59 7.95
C ALA A 140 -16.60 -20.96 6.45
N MET A 141 -17.76 -20.93 5.78
CA MET A 141 -17.83 -21.16 4.35
C MET A 141 -17.29 -20.01 3.50
N ALA A 142 -17.58 -18.78 3.87
CA ALA A 142 -17.01 -17.61 3.20
C ALA A 142 -15.48 -17.62 3.29
N GLU A 143 -14.95 -18.01 4.44
CA GLU A 143 -13.50 -18.19 4.64
C GLU A 143 -12.95 -19.32 3.78
N ARG A 144 -13.60 -20.49 3.76
CA ARG A 144 -13.19 -21.61 2.88
C ARG A 144 -13.20 -21.23 1.40
N TYR A 145 -14.23 -20.54 0.93
CA TYR A 145 -14.30 -20.06 -0.45
C TYR A 145 -13.18 -19.05 -0.74
N SER A 146 -12.86 -18.17 0.21
CA SER A 146 -11.76 -17.21 0.07
C SER A 146 -10.40 -17.91 0.03
N LEU A 147 -10.21 -18.97 0.82
CA LEU A 147 -9.03 -19.83 0.80
C LEU A 147 -8.87 -20.56 -0.55
N GLU A 148 -9.96 -21.13 -1.08
CA GLU A 148 -9.96 -21.78 -2.40
C GLU A 148 -9.60 -20.77 -3.50
N ARG A 149 -10.19 -19.57 -3.48
CA ARG A 149 -9.85 -18.49 -4.42
C ARG A 149 -8.42 -18.01 -4.30
N LEU A 150 -7.86 -17.98 -3.09
CA LEU A 150 -6.44 -17.68 -2.88
C LEU A 150 -5.58 -18.75 -3.55
N ALA A 151 -5.87 -20.03 -3.30
CA ALA A 151 -5.14 -21.16 -3.88
C ALA A 151 -5.21 -21.18 -5.42
N GLU A 152 -6.38 -20.92 -6.01
CA GLU A 152 -6.57 -20.80 -7.46
C GLU A 152 -5.75 -19.67 -8.09
N GLY A 153 -5.46 -18.61 -7.32
CA GLY A 153 -4.64 -17.49 -7.77
C GLY A 153 -3.13 -17.80 -7.82
N LEU A 154 -2.69 -18.90 -7.21
CA LEU A 154 -1.27 -19.28 -7.15
C LEU A 154 -0.83 -20.00 -8.43
N GLN A 155 0.38 -19.69 -8.89
CA GLN A 155 0.95 -20.40 -10.04
C GLN A 155 1.53 -21.75 -9.60
N PRO A 156 1.11 -22.88 -10.21
CA PRO A 156 1.49 -24.21 -9.72
C PRO A 156 3.00 -24.49 -9.72
N ASP A 157 3.74 -23.89 -10.66
CA ASP A 157 5.18 -24.12 -10.85
C ASP A 157 6.07 -23.20 -10.01
N ARG A 158 5.47 -22.29 -9.23
CA ARG A 158 6.20 -21.36 -8.38
C ARG A 158 6.05 -21.77 -6.92
N PRO A 159 7.14 -21.71 -6.12
CA PRO A 159 7.02 -21.85 -4.68
C PRO A 159 6.22 -20.68 -4.10
N THR A 160 5.52 -20.91 -3.00
CA THR A 160 4.76 -19.88 -2.28
C THR A 160 5.53 -19.42 -1.05
N LEU A 161 5.75 -18.10 -0.97
CA LEU A 161 6.34 -17.42 0.18
C LEU A 161 5.25 -16.61 0.89
N LEU A 162 5.09 -16.86 2.18
CA LEU A 162 4.27 -16.04 3.07
C LEU A 162 5.14 -14.94 3.68
N LEU A 163 4.88 -13.69 3.32
CA LEU A 163 5.42 -12.52 4.01
C LEU A 163 4.56 -12.27 5.26
N LEU A 164 5.05 -12.70 6.41
CA LEU A 164 4.36 -12.56 7.69
C LEU A 164 4.74 -11.24 8.35
N LEU A 165 3.82 -10.29 8.35
CA LEU A 165 3.95 -9.00 9.02
C LEU A 165 3.60 -9.20 10.49
N GLU A 166 4.59 -9.07 11.36
CA GLU A 166 4.36 -9.13 12.82
C GLU A 166 3.43 -8.01 13.29
N GLU A 167 3.63 -6.82 12.71
CA GLU A 167 2.74 -5.68 12.89
C GLU A 167 2.36 -5.09 11.55
N ARG A 168 1.08 -4.74 11.46
CA ARG A 168 0.54 -4.04 10.31
C ARG A 168 0.76 -2.54 10.44
N ASN A 169 1.96 -2.11 10.12
CA ASN A 169 2.29 -0.69 9.99
C ASN A 169 2.68 -0.36 8.54
N ARG A 170 2.59 0.92 8.19
CA ARG A 170 2.84 1.40 6.82
C ARG A 170 4.23 1.00 6.29
N PHE A 171 5.23 0.96 7.16
CA PHE A 171 6.60 0.59 6.77
C PHE A 171 6.68 -0.88 6.37
N ALA A 172 6.17 -1.80 7.21
CA ALA A 172 6.15 -3.23 6.95
C ALA A 172 5.34 -3.57 5.70
N GLU A 173 4.16 -2.96 5.52
CA GLU A 173 3.34 -3.11 4.31
C GLU A 173 4.08 -2.68 3.05
N GLN A 174 4.73 -1.50 3.09
CA GLN A 174 5.48 -1.00 1.94
C GLN A 174 6.71 -1.86 1.63
N PHE A 175 7.43 -2.32 2.66
CA PHE A 175 8.58 -3.22 2.51
C PHE A 175 8.17 -4.56 1.90
N ALA A 176 7.09 -5.16 2.40
CA ALA A 176 6.55 -6.41 1.88
C ALA A 176 6.10 -6.25 0.41
N THR A 177 5.48 -5.11 0.06
CA THR A 177 5.07 -4.80 -1.32
C THR A 177 6.27 -4.71 -2.26
N HIS A 178 7.32 -4.00 -1.84
CA HIS A 178 8.58 -3.87 -2.57
C HIS A 178 9.25 -5.24 -2.80
N LEU A 179 9.28 -6.08 -1.76
CA LEU A 179 9.79 -7.44 -1.86
C LEU A 179 8.95 -8.28 -2.84
N GLN A 180 7.61 -8.21 -2.75
CA GLN A 180 6.70 -8.86 -3.69
C GLN A 180 7.04 -8.44 -5.12
N GLU A 181 7.13 -7.15 -5.43
CA GLU A 181 7.41 -6.67 -6.78
C GLU A 181 8.75 -7.18 -7.33
N THR A 182 9.75 -7.30 -6.45
CA THR A 182 11.09 -7.79 -6.79
C THR A 182 11.10 -9.28 -7.14
N VAL A 183 10.31 -10.11 -6.43
CA VAL A 183 10.36 -11.58 -6.57
C VAL A 183 9.14 -12.20 -7.26
N ARG A 184 8.06 -11.44 -7.52
CA ARG A 184 6.77 -11.95 -8.06
C ARG A 184 6.86 -12.76 -9.35
N ARG A 185 7.95 -12.61 -10.12
CA ARG A 185 8.17 -13.40 -11.35
C ARG A 185 8.64 -14.84 -11.07
N ARG A 186 9.10 -15.13 -9.86
CA ARG A 186 9.73 -16.39 -9.48
C ARG A 186 9.00 -17.13 -8.36
N VAL A 187 8.26 -16.40 -7.53
CA VAL A 187 7.64 -16.91 -6.30
C VAL A 187 6.20 -16.39 -6.25
N ASN A 188 5.26 -17.21 -5.79
CA ASN A 188 3.94 -16.75 -5.39
C ASN A 188 4.06 -16.06 -4.03
N ILE A 189 3.46 -14.89 -3.87
CA ILE A 189 3.57 -14.12 -2.62
C ILE A 189 2.20 -14.00 -1.99
N LEU A 190 2.11 -14.41 -0.73
CA LEU A 190 0.98 -14.16 0.15
C LEU A 190 1.43 -13.22 1.27
N PHE A 191 0.53 -12.36 1.73
CA PHE A 191 0.74 -11.50 2.89
C PHE A 191 0.00 -12.10 4.07
N GLY A 192 0.64 -12.16 5.23
CA GLY A 192 0.06 -12.64 6.48
C GLY A 192 0.18 -11.59 7.58
N TRP A 193 -0.84 -11.42 8.42
CA TRP A 193 -0.74 -10.66 9.66
C TRP A 193 -1.75 -11.17 10.69
N LEU A 194 -1.51 -10.89 11.97
CA LEU A 194 -2.44 -11.26 13.03
C LEU A 194 -3.49 -10.16 13.26
N GLU A 195 -4.76 -10.54 13.32
CA GLU A 195 -5.91 -9.69 13.66
C GLU A 195 -6.80 -10.50 14.60
N ASP A 196 -7.07 -9.98 15.81
CA ASP A 196 -7.92 -10.63 16.82
C ASP A 196 -7.57 -12.10 17.14
N GLY A 197 -6.26 -12.42 17.13
CA GLY A 197 -5.76 -13.77 17.41
C GLY A 197 -5.84 -14.74 16.23
N GLN A 198 -6.36 -14.30 15.08
CA GLN A 198 -6.42 -15.07 13.83
C GLN A 198 -5.34 -14.60 12.86
N LEU A 199 -4.84 -15.52 12.03
CA LEU A 199 -3.99 -15.16 10.90
C LEU A 199 -4.86 -14.74 9.73
N VAL A 200 -4.72 -13.49 9.31
CA VAL A 200 -5.27 -13.00 8.06
C VAL A 200 -4.26 -13.25 6.95
N ILE A 201 -4.66 -13.95 5.89
CA ILE A 201 -3.85 -14.20 4.70
C ILE A 201 -4.49 -13.48 3.51
N SER A 202 -3.68 -12.76 2.72
CA SER A 202 -4.14 -12.03 1.54
C SER A 202 -3.24 -12.21 0.33
N SER A 203 -3.83 -12.10 -0.86
CA SER A 203 -3.15 -12.13 -2.16
C SER A 203 -2.36 -10.86 -2.48
N ALA A 204 -2.61 -9.77 -1.75
CA ALA A 204 -1.92 -8.50 -1.92
C ALA A 204 -1.72 -7.82 -0.56
N ALA A 205 -0.95 -6.72 -0.57
CA ALA A 205 -0.75 -5.91 0.62
C ALA A 205 -2.10 -5.43 1.19
N PRO A 206 -2.19 -5.20 2.51
CA PRO A 206 -3.44 -4.77 3.15
C PRO A 206 -4.06 -3.54 2.46
N ALA A 207 -5.39 -3.48 2.44
CA ALA A 207 -6.17 -2.43 1.78
C ALA A 207 -6.00 -2.29 0.25
N THR A 208 -5.38 -3.27 -0.42
CA THR A 208 -5.36 -3.33 -1.89
C THR A 208 -6.74 -3.69 -2.42
N ALA A 209 -7.33 -2.82 -3.25
CA ALA A 209 -8.64 -3.08 -3.84
C ALA A 209 -8.63 -4.37 -4.69
N GLY A 210 -9.62 -5.24 -4.46
CA GLY A 210 -9.75 -6.51 -5.18
C GLY A 210 -8.87 -7.65 -4.67
N SER A 211 -8.12 -7.46 -3.57
CA SER A 211 -7.40 -8.55 -2.92
C SER A 211 -8.39 -9.60 -2.38
N VAL A 212 -8.12 -10.87 -2.65
CA VAL A 212 -8.75 -11.98 -1.92
C VAL A 212 -8.05 -12.12 -0.58
N THR A 213 -8.83 -12.24 0.49
CA THR A 213 -8.34 -12.31 1.88
C THR A 213 -9.14 -13.38 2.63
N THR A 214 -8.48 -14.14 3.49
CA THR A 214 -9.11 -15.11 4.40
C THR A 214 -8.54 -14.98 5.81
N ARG A 215 -9.33 -15.32 6.83
CA ARG A 215 -8.95 -15.40 8.24
C ARG A 215 -8.97 -16.85 8.70
N LEU A 216 -7.89 -17.24 9.35
CA LEU A 216 -7.69 -18.60 9.80
C LEU A 216 -7.32 -18.59 11.29
N PRO A 217 -8.09 -19.29 12.14
CA PRO A 217 -7.68 -19.59 13.51
C PRO A 217 -6.33 -20.31 13.51
N VAL A 218 -5.53 -20.13 14.56
CA VAL A 218 -4.17 -20.71 14.65
C VAL A 218 -4.22 -22.24 14.59
N GLU A 219 -5.25 -22.84 15.17
CA GLU A 219 -5.55 -24.27 15.17
C GLU A 219 -5.81 -24.85 13.77
N ASP A 220 -6.32 -24.05 12.83
CA ASP A 220 -6.66 -24.50 11.48
C ASP A 220 -5.52 -24.27 10.47
N LEU A 221 -4.44 -23.59 10.87
CA LEU A 221 -3.34 -23.20 9.99
C LEU A 221 -2.64 -24.39 9.33
N ALA A 222 -2.46 -25.49 10.03
CA ALA A 222 -1.82 -26.69 9.48
C ALA A 222 -2.64 -27.25 8.29
N SER A 223 -3.96 -27.27 8.42
CA SER A 223 -4.88 -27.74 7.37
C SER A 223 -4.95 -26.75 6.21
N ALA A 224 -4.90 -25.44 6.49
CA ALA A 224 -4.95 -24.39 5.47
C ALA A 224 -3.62 -24.18 4.72
N ALA A 225 -2.48 -24.59 5.30
CA ALA A 225 -1.17 -24.50 4.65
C ALA A 225 -1.07 -25.38 3.39
N LEU A 226 -1.75 -26.54 3.39
CA LEU A 226 -1.78 -27.51 2.29
C LEU A 226 -2.31 -26.91 0.98
N PRO A 227 -3.54 -26.36 0.92
CA PRO A 227 -4.07 -25.79 -0.32
C PRO A 227 -3.29 -24.55 -0.79
N LEU A 228 -2.74 -23.76 0.14
CA LEU A 228 -1.92 -22.59 -0.19
C LEU A 228 -0.48 -22.93 -0.59
N ARG A 229 -0.05 -24.18 -0.38
CA ARG A 229 1.30 -24.68 -0.69
C ARG A 229 2.39 -23.76 -0.17
N ILE A 230 2.26 -23.27 1.06
CA ILE A 230 3.23 -22.35 1.66
C ILE A 230 4.53 -23.12 1.87
N ASP A 231 5.54 -22.84 1.04
CA ASP A 231 6.84 -23.52 1.12
C ASP A 231 7.75 -22.86 2.15
N ARG A 232 7.59 -21.55 2.36
CA ARG A 232 8.46 -20.75 3.22
C ARG A 232 7.75 -19.54 3.81
N ILE A 233 8.22 -19.11 4.97
CA ILE A 233 7.77 -17.87 5.63
C ILE A 233 8.96 -16.90 5.69
N ASP A 234 8.72 -15.62 5.45
CA ASP A 234 9.63 -14.54 5.82
C ASP A 234 8.93 -13.67 6.86
N LEU A 235 9.41 -13.77 8.11
CA LEU A 235 8.88 -12.98 9.23
C LEU A 235 9.50 -11.59 9.20
N LEU A 236 8.67 -10.61 8.88
CA LEU A 236 9.00 -9.19 8.93
C LEU A 236 8.75 -8.68 10.37
N ALA A 237 9.78 -8.78 11.21
CA ALA A 237 9.67 -8.52 12.66
C ALA A 237 9.96 -7.06 13.00
N THR A 238 9.08 -6.41 13.75
CA THR A 238 9.26 -5.04 14.25
C THR A 238 9.61 -5.02 15.74
N GLU A 239 9.03 -5.94 16.52
CA GLU A 239 9.14 -6.03 17.97
C GLU A 239 9.43 -7.45 18.49
N PHE A 240 9.44 -8.48 17.64
CA PHE A 240 9.70 -9.89 17.97
C PHE A 240 8.65 -10.50 18.92
N LYS A 241 7.37 -10.24 18.66
CA LYS A 241 6.22 -10.66 19.46
C LYS A 241 6.05 -12.20 19.48
N PRO A 242 5.67 -12.78 20.64
CA PRO A 242 5.42 -14.21 20.76
C PRO A 242 4.34 -14.75 19.82
N ALA A 243 3.33 -13.94 19.48
CA ALA A 243 2.19 -14.38 18.68
C ALA A 243 2.59 -14.85 17.27
N ALA A 244 3.60 -14.22 16.66
CA ALA A 244 4.14 -14.66 15.36
C ALA A 244 4.75 -16.06 15.43
N ARG A 245 5.31 -16.47 16.59
CA ARG A 245 5.87 -17.81 16.79
C ARG A 245 4.81 -18.89 16.80
N ALA A 246 3.64 -18.61 17.37
CA ALA A 246 2.53 -19.56 17.36
C ALA A 246 2.09 -19.87 15.92
N VAL A 247 1.99 -18.83 15.07
CA VAL A 247 1.71 -18.98 13.63
C VAL A 247 2.78 -19.79 12.92
N ILE A 248 4.06 -19.46 13.11
CA ILE A 248 5.18 -20.18 12.48
C ILE A 248 5.18 -21.66 12.89
N ALA A 249 4.99 -21.93 14.19
CA ALA A 249 4.93 -23.29 14.70
C ALA A 249 3.73 -24.07 14.14
N ALA A 250 2.55 -23.44 14.05
CA ALA A 250 1.34 -24.07 13.52
C ALA A 250 1.44 -24.37 12.01
N LEU A 251 2.08 -23.48 11.23
CA LEU A 251 2.33 -23.72 9.80
C LEU A 251 3.41 -24.79 9.56
N GLY A 252 4.32 -25.03 10.52
CA GLY A 252 5.35 -26.06 10.43
C GLY A 252 6.36 -25.88 9.29
N CYS A 253 6.41 -24.68 8.69
CA CYS A 253 7.27 -24.37 7.55
C CYS A 253 8.62 -23.78 8.00
N ALA A 254 9.65 -23.94 7.17
CA ALA A 254 10.89 -23.21 7.38
C ALA A 254 10.64 -21.70 7.26
N PHE A 255 11.25 -20.91 8.13
CA PHE A 255 11.11 -19.46 8.11
C PHE A 255 12.45 -18.75 8.08
N ASP A 256 12.47 -17.60 7.42
CA ASP A 256 13.51 -16.60 7.53
C ASP A 256 13.04 -15.47 8.44
N LEU A 257 13.99 -14.82 9.10
CA LEU A 257 13.72 -13.66 9.96
C LEU A 257 14.35 -12.42 9.34
N THR A 258 13.52 -11.44 9.04
CA THR A 258 13.91 -10.13 8.51
C THR A 258 13.49 -9.03 9.49
N PRO A 259 14.38 -8.61 10.40
CA PRO A 259 14.10 -7.52 11.31
C PRO A 259 13.94 -6.18 10.57
N LEU A 260 12.82 -5.51 10.83
CA LEU A 260 12.44 -4.20 10.31
C LEU A 260 12.82 -3.04 11.24
N ALA A 261 13.19 -3.34 12.48
CA ALA A 261 13.74 -2.41 13.45
C ALA A 261 14.96 -3.04 14.15
N ALA A 262 16.01 -2.25 14.38
CA ALA A 262 17.21 -2.76 15.05
C ALA A 262 16.84 -3.26 16.46
N PRO A 263 17.21 -4.50 16.82
CA PRO A 263 16.88 -5.01 18.14
C PRO A 263 17.59 -4.14 19.19
N PRO A 264 16.91 -3.79 20.30
CA PRO A 264 17.54 -3.01 21.36
C PRO A 264 18.71 -3.79 21.97
N ALA A 265 19.57 -3.11 22.72
CA ALA A 265 20.68 -3.77 23.39
C ALA A 265 20.14 -4.81 24.40
N PRO A 266 20.83 -5.94 24.62
CA PRO A 266 20.39 -6.94 25.60
C PRO A 266 20.17 -6.34 26.99
N SER A 267 20.97 -5.35 27.39
CA SER A 267 20.87 -4.66 28.68
C SER A 267 19.58 -3.83 28.87
N SER A 268 18.85 -3.56 27.78
CA SER A 268 17.59 -2.79 27.80
C SER A 268 16.35 -3.67 27.69
N MET A 269 16.49 -5.00 27.62
CA MET A 269 15.40 -5.97 27.57
C MET A 269 15.35 -6.78 28.86
N ASP A 270 14.17 -7.28 29.21
CA ASP A 270 14.06 -8.27 30.29
C ASP A 270 14.57 -9.65 29.85
N ALA A 271 14.80 -10.53 30.84
CA ALA A 271 15.38 -11.85 30.59
C ALA A 271 14.48 -12.76 29.74
N ALA A 272 13.16 -12.61 29.81
CA ALA A 272 12.22 -13.43 29.05
C ALA A 272 12.26 -13.02 27.57
N ALA A 273 12.15 -11.73 27.27
CA ALA A 273 12.23 -11.19 25.93
C ALA A 273 13.60 -11.48 25.26
N ILE A 274 14.70 -11.44 26.03
CA ILE A 274 16.02 -11.89 25.57
C ILE A 274 15.97 -13.37 25.16
N GLY A 275 15.40 -14.23 26.00
CA GLY A 275 15.28 -15.66 25.74
C GLY A 275 14.45 -15.95 24.48
N GLU A 276 13.32 -15.25 24.33
CA GLU A 276 12.43 -15.39 23.18
C GLU A 276 13.08 -14.95 21.88
N PHE A 277 13.72 -13.78 21.87
CA PHE A 277 14.42 -13.29 20.68
C PHE A 277 15.55 -14.23 20.27
N ARG A 278 16.33 -14.75 21.25
CA ARG A 278 17.37 -15.76 20.98
C ARG A 278 16.79 -17.04 20.39
N ALA A 279 15.70 -17.54 20.96
CA ALA A 279 15.04 -18.76 20.46
C ALA A 279 14.53 -18.57 19.03
N LEU A 280 13.89 -17.44 18.73
CA LEU A 280 13.39 -17.11 17.40
C LEU A 280 14.54 -17.06 16.37
N VAL A 281 15.62 -16.34 16.67
CA VAL A 281 16.78 -16.26 15.78
C VAL A 281 17.43 -17.62 15.58
N GLN A 282 17.51 -18.46 16.62
CA GLN A 282 18.10 -19.80 16.51
C GLN A 282 17.28 -20.72 15.60
N GLN A 283 15.95 -20.65 15.69
CA GLN A 283 15.02 -21.45 14.88
C GLN A 283 14.93 -20.96 13.43
N ALA A 284 15.17 -19.66 13.19
CA ALA A 284 15.14 -19.09 11.84
C ALA A 284 16.21 -19.76 10.95
N ALA A 285 15.79 -20.22 9.78
CA ALA A 285 16.69 -20.83 8.78
C ALA A 285 17.71 -19.80 8.27
N ARG A 286 17.30 -18.54 8.13
CA ARG A 286 18.18 -17.41 7.83
C ARG A 286 17.78 -16.21 8.66
N THR A 287 18.77 -15.40 9.02
CA THR A 287 18.55 -14.06 9.58
C THR A 287 19.07 -13.06 8.56
N ILE A 288 18.22 -12.12 8.15
CA ILE A 288 18.47 -11.18 7.07
C ILE A 288 18.62 -9.77 7.67
N ALA A 289 19.78 -9.16 7.49
CA ALA A 289 20.03 -7.77 7.85
C ALA A 289 19.79 -6.87 6.64
N CYS A 290 18.85 -5.94 6.77
CA CYS A 290 18.50 -4.96 5.73
C CYS A 290 19.29 -3.65 5.84
N SER A 291 20.25 -3.55 6.76
CA SER A 291 21.18 -2.44 6.88
C SER A 291 22.49 -2.85 7.56
N ASP A 292 23.51 -2.01 7.44
CA ASP A 292 24.77 -2.09 8.18
C ASP A 292 24.58 -1.97 9.69
N ILE A 293 23.72 -1.05 10.14
CA ILE A 293 23.36 -0.88 11.55
C ILE A 293 22.69 -2.14 12.08
N MET A 294 21.72 -2.70 11.34
CA MET A 294 21.06 -3.95 11.69
C MET A 294 22.06 -5.10 11.77
N LEU A 295 22.95 -5.20 10.78
CA LEU A 295 23.97 -6.24 10.75
C LEU A 295 24.90 -6.15 11.97
N ALA A 296 25.33 -4.94 12.34
CA ALA A 296 26.17 -4.71 13.51
C ALA A 296 25.43 -5.10 14.80
N ALA A 297 24.15 -4.70 14.94
CA ALA A 297 23.33 -5.05 16.09
C ALA A 297 23.13 -6.56 16.23
N LEU A 298 22.76 -7.24 15.14
CA LEU A 298 22.58 -8.70 15.13
C LEU A 298 23.88 -9.46 15.40
N ARG A 299 25.03 -8.98 14.90
CA ARG A 299 26.35 -9.57 15.21
C ARG A 299 26.73 -9.44 16.67
N ALA A 300 26.37 -8.34 17.32
CA ALA A 300 26.58 -8.17 18.76
C ALA A 300 25.72 -9.16 19.58
N TRP A 301 24.49 -9.42 19.13
CA TRP A 301 23.59 -10.39 19.77
C TRP A 301 23.98 -11.85 19.53
N PHE A 302 24.45 -12.18 18.33
CA PHE A 302 24.71 -13.54 17.85
C PHE A 302 26.11 -13.65 17.22
N PRO A 303 27.18 -13.54 18.02
CA PRO A 303 28.54 -13.65 17.52
C PRO A 303 28.77 -15.01 16.85
N GLY A 304 29.38 -15.01 15.66
CA GLY A 304 29.68 -16.21 14.88
C GLY A 304 28.51 -16.81 14.09
N ARG A 305 27.26 -16.34 14.27
CA ARG A 305 26.13 -16.78 13.44
C ARG A 305 26.22 -16.14 12.04
N PRO A 306 26.05 -16.90 10.95
CA PRO A 306 25.96 -16.31 9.62
C PRO A 306 24.69 -15.46 9.52
N ILE A 307 24.85 -14.19 9.14
CA ILE A 307 23.76 -13.25 8.89
C ILE A 307 23.84 -12.86 7.42
N THR A 308 22.73 -13.02 6.70
CA THR A 308 22.61 -12.65 5.28
C THR A 308 22.37 -11.16 5.18
N ILE A 309 23.03 -10.48 4.24
CA ILE A 309 22.75 -9.08 3.94
C ILE A 309 21.72 -9.03 2.81
N GLY A 310 20.55 -8.46 3.08
CA GLY A 310 19.43 -8.36 2.13
C GLY A 310 18.99 -6.91 1.97
N LEU A 311 19.83 -6.08 1.33
CA LEU A 311 19.66 -4.62 1.26
C LEU A 311 18.61 -4.15 0.25
N ASP A 312 18.14 -5.01 -0.64
CA ASP A 312 17.53 -4.56 -1.89
C ASP A 312 16.23 -5.27 -2.25
N PRO A 313 15.11 -4.93 -1.60
CA PRO A 313 13.80 -5.18 -2.17
C PRO A 313 13.38 -4.03 -3.10
N GLU A 314 14.28 -3.20 -3.67
CA GLU A 314 13.83 -2.06 -4.48
C GLU A 314 13.48 -2.50 -5.92
N PRO A 315 12.20 -2.47 -6.30
CA PRO A 315 11.82 -2.73 -7.68
C PRO A 315 12.45 -1.66 -8.59
N GLY A 316 13.02 -2.10 -9.71
CA GLY A 316 13.53 -1.20 -10.74
C GLY A 316 14.92 -0.61 -10.50
N LYS A 317 15.63 -1.00 -9.43
CA LYS A 317 17.02 -0.59 -9.14
C LYS A 317 17.23 0.93 -9.23
N PRO A 318 16.54 1.72 -8.38
CA PRO A 318 16.57 3.18 -8.45
C PRO A 318 17.98 3.75 -8.28
N ASN A 319 18.88 3.07 -7.59
CA ASN A 319 20.30 3.42 -7.48
C ASN A 319 21.03 3.47 -8.83
N LEU A 320 20.58 2.69 -9.83
CA LEU A 320 21.13 2.71 -11.19
C LEU A 320 20.50 3.81 -12.07
N PHE A 321 19.44 4.47 -11.60
CA PHE A 321 18.83 5.56 -12.34
C PHE A 321 19.81 6.72 -12.45
N ARG A 322 19.95 7.25 -13.68
CA ARG A 322 20.91 8.31 -13.98
C ARG A 322 20.62 9.53 -13.13
N VAL A 323 21.66 10.08 -12.50
CA VAL A 323 21.54 11.36 -11.80
C VAL A 323 21.45 12.49 -12.83
N HIS A 324 20.50 13.40 -12.62
CA HIS A 324 20.25 14.62 -13.38
C HIS A 324 20.65 15.84 -12.56
N PRO A 325 21.96 16.10 -12.39
CA PRO A 325 22.46 17.26 -11.68
C PRO A 325 21.89 18.56 -12.29
N ALA A 326 21.18 19.37 -11.50
CA ALA A 326 20.76 20.70 -11.97
C ALA A 326 21.98 21.61 -12.09
N ARG A 327 22.02 22.47 -13.13
CA ARG A 327 23.08 23.48 -13.26
C ARG A 327 23.03 24.44 -12.07
N LEU A 328 24.21 24.76 -11.52
CA LEU A 328 24.41 25.78 -10.49
C LEU A 328 25.42 26.80 -11.01
N ASP A 329 25.00 28.05 -11.15
CA ASP A 329 25.91 29.14 -11.52
C ASP A 329 26.69 29.70 -10.30
N PRO A 330 27.85 30.33 -10.50
CA PRO A 330 28.70 30.82 -9.39
C PRO A 330 28.02 31.81 -8.45
N ASP A 331 27.03 32.56 -8.92
CA ASP A 331 26.28 33.55 -8.13
C ASP A 331 24.93 33.01 -7.61
N GLU A 332 24.61 31.76 -7.94
CA GLU A 332 23.35 31.13 -7.57
C GLU A 332 23.44 30.49 -6.18
N GLU A 333 22.34 30.58 -5.42
CA GLU A 333 22.21 29.88 -4.15
C GLU A 333 21.98 28.37 -4.38
N LEU A 334 22.67 27.54 -3.59
CA LEU A 334 22.43 26.11 -3.57
C LEU A 334 21.03 25.83 -3.00
N ARG A 335 20.05 25.60 -3.87
CA ARG A 335 18.73 25.06 -3.50
C ARG A 335 18.84 23.63 -2.95
N VAL A 336 18.58 23.48 -1.66
CA VAL A 336 18.55 22.21 -0.93
C VAL A 336 17.11 21.85 -0.57
N LEU A 337 16.63 20.71 -1.07
CA LEU A 337 15.36 20.12 -0.66
C LEU A 337 15.58 19.19 0.53
N ILE A 338 15.07 19.57 1.67
CA ILE A 338 15.05 18.82 2.91
C ILE A 338 13.80 17.93 2.90
N TRP A 339 13.96 16.63 2.73
CA TRP A 339 12.84 15.68 2.66
C TRP A 339 12.76 14.86 3.94
N ASN A 340 12.04 15.41 4.92
CA ASN A 340 12.24 15.10 6.33
C ASN A 340 11.21 14.20 6.97
N GLY A 341 11.64 13.63 8.10
CA GLY A 341 10.80 13.06 9.14
C GLY A 341 10.41 14.14 10.15
N ALA A 342 9.38 13.85 10.94
CA ALA A 342 8.77 14.78 11.89
C ALA A 342 9.41 14.74 13.30
N LEU A 343 10.56 14.09 13.48
CA LEU A 343 11.01 13.65 14.80
C LEU A 343 12.26 14.41 15.30
N GLU A 344 12.44 14.49 16.61
CA GLU A 344 13.74 14.84 17.20
C GLU A 344 14.65 13.61 17.12
N PRO A 345 15.99 13.75 16.98
CA PRO A 345 16.78 14.99 16.98
C PRO A 345 16.94 15.67 15.59
N GLU A 346 16.32 15.13 14.53
CA GLU A 346 16.41 15.62 13.15
C GLU A 346 16.08 17.12 13.02
N LYS A 347 14.96 17.52 13.64
CA LYS A 347 14.48 18.90 13.66
C LYS A 347 15.52 19.88 14.20
N ARG A 348 16.22 19.50 15.27
CA ARG A 348 17.30 20.31 15.87
C ARG A 348 18.47 20.47 14.89
N LEU A 349 18.95 19.37 14.31
CA LEU A 349 20.08 19.42 13.35
C LEU A 349 19.76 20.33 12.16
N VAL A 350 18.55 20.24 11.62
CA VAL A 350 18.11 21.11 10.52
C VAL A 350 18.07 22.57 10.95
N ALA A 351 17.45 22.89 12.10
CA ALA A 351 17.36 24.26 12.59
C ALA A 351 18.74 24.89 12.85
N GLU A 352 19.65 24.13 13.49
CA GLU A 352 21.02 24.56 13.76
C GLU A 352 21.83 24.74 12.47
N THR A 353 21.67 23.85 11.48
CA THR A 353 22.34 23.96 10.18
C THR A 353 21.90 25.23 9.44
N ILE A 354 20.60 25.51 9.43
CA ILE A 354 20.04 26.70 8.77
C ILE A 354 20.51 27.98 9.48
N ALA A 355 20.59 27.98 10.81
CA ALA A 355 21.15 29.09 11.57
C ALA A 355 22.63 29.31 11.21
N ALA A 356 23.45 28.24 11.28
CA ALA A 356 24.87 28.32 10.97
C ALA A 356 25.16 28.74 9.52
N CYS A 357 24.33 28.34 8.55
CA CYS A 357 24.46 28.80 7.16
C CYS A 357 24.15 30.30 7.02
N ARG A 358 23.21 30.82 7.82
CA ARG A 358 22.80 32.23 7.78
C ARG A 358 23.83 33.13 8.43
N ASP A 359 24.33 32.74 9.60
CA ASP A 359 25.33 33.50 10.35
C ASP A 359 26.60 33.71 9.51
N ASP A 360 26.96 32.69 8.72
CA ASP A 360 28.11 32.74 7.81
C ASP A 360 27.76 33.23 6.39
N GLN A 361 26.54 33.74 6.17
CA GLN A 361 26.05 34.24 4.88
C GLN A 361 26.28 33.26 3.70
N ALA A 362 26.12 31.95 3.95
CA ALA A 362 26.29 30.93 2.94
C ALA A 362 25.23 31.07 1.83
N ALA A 363 25.66 30.96 0.57
CA ALA A 363 24.78 31.01 -0.60
C ALA A 363 23.98 29.69 -0.75
N VAL A 364 23.06 29.43 0.18
CA VAL A 364 22.24 28.21 0.27
C VAL A 364 20.79 28.58 0.60
N ARG A 365 19.84 27.94 -0.07
CA ARG A 365 18.41 28.12 0.15
C ARG A 365 17.73 26.79 0.47
N PHE A 366 17.01 26.75 1.58
CA PHE A 366 16.40 25.52 2.07
C PHE A 366 14.88 25.47 1.82
N TYR A 367 14.43 24.28 1.41
CA TYR A 367 13.01 23.95 1.21
C TYR A 367 12.69 22.69 2.00
N SER A 368 11.54 22.63 2.69
CA SER A 368 11.13 21.43 3.44
C SER A 368 9.92 20.76 2.80
N LEU A 369 9.95 19.43 2.71
CA LEU A 369 8.88 18.57 2.22
C LEU A 369 8.56 17.47 3.24
N GLY A 370 7.28 17.30 3.58
CA GLY A 370 6.79 16.12 4.32
C GLY A 370 6.89 16.14 5.85
N GLY A 371 7.46 17.18 6.46
CA GLY A 371 7.55 17.31 7.93
C GLY A 371 6.23 17.77 8.59
N THR A 372 6.08 17.51 9.90
CA THR A 372 5.03 18.20 10.70
C THR A 372 5.21 19.71 10.56
N PRO A 373 4.12 20.49 10.47
CA PRO A 373 4.21 21.94 10.55
C PRO A 373 4.97 22.28 11.84
N MET A 374 6.20 22.80 11.71
CA MET A 374 6.88 23.36 12.87
C MET A 374 6.05 24.54 13.33
N ALA A 375 5.72 24.61 14.63
CA ALA A 375 4.98 25.73 15.21
C ALA A 375 5.62 27.09 14.85
N ARG A 376 6.94 27.09 14.62
CA ARG A 376 7.67 28.16 13.95
C ARG A 376 8.75 27.54 13.06
N ALA A 377 8.62 27.69 11.74
CA ALA A 377 9.71 27.32 10.83
C ALA A 377 10.94 28.22 11.10
N PRO A 378 12.17 27.68 11.12
CA PRO A 378 13.36 28.50 11.23
C PRO A 378 13.42 29.51 10.08
N ALA A 379 13.84 30.74 10.39
CA ALA A 379 14.03 31.77 9.37
C ALA A 379 15.06 31.28 8.32
N GLY A 380 14.67 31.34 7.04
CA GLY A 380 15.45 30.79 5.92
C GLY A 380 14.97 29.44 5.39
N LEU A 381 13.95 28.82 6.00
CA LEU A 381 13.31 27.60 5.50
C LEU A 381 11.96 27.89 4.83
N ARG A 382 11.81 27.49 3.57
CA ARG A 382 10.49 27.51 2.90
C ARG A 382 9.80 26.16 3.03
N ASN A 383 8.67 26.11 3.74
CA ASN A 383 7.86 24.90 3.84
C ASN A 383 6.99 24.71 2.59
N LEU A 384 7.05 23.54 1.96
CA LEU A 384 6.27 23.18 0.77
C LEU A 384 4.98 22.43 1.12
N GLY A 385 4.81 22.01 2.38
CA GLY A 385 3.66 21.25 2.84
C GLY A 385 3.92 19.74 2.88
N PRO A 386 2.84 18.95 3.07
CA PRO A 386 2.95 17.51 3.24
C PRO A 386 3.26 16.81 1.90
N ALA A 387 4.08 15.75 1.96
CA ALA A 387 4.60 15.08 0.78
C ALA A 387 3.53 14.29 0.01
N ASN A 388 2.51 13.77 0.69
CA ASN A 388 1.41 13.01 0.07
C ASN A 388 0.46 13.87 -0.79
N CYS A 389 0.52 15.20 -0.66
CA CYS A 389 -0.30 16.12 -1.45
C CYS A 389 0.41 16.63 -2.70
N LEU A 390 1.67 16.25 -2.93
CA LEU A 390 2.50 16.79 -3.99
C LEU A 390 3.00 15.71 -4.94
N ASP A 391 2.81 15.96 -6.24
CA ASP A 391 3.46 15.20 -7.30
C ASP A 391 4.96 15.54 -7.29
N LEU A 392 5.77 14.58 -6.84
CA LEU A 392 7.21 14.75 -6.71
C LEU A 392 7.88 15.15 -8.02
N ASN A 393 7.43 14.60 -9.15
CA ASN A 393 8.01 14.90 -10.46
C ASN A 393 7.77 16.38 -10.81
N LYS A 394 6.52 16.84 -10.65
CA LYS A 394 6.18 18.26 -10.85
C LYS A 394 6.96 19.17 -9.90
N LEU A 395 7.10 18.76 -8.63
CA LEU A 395 7.86 19.52 -7.65
C LEU A 395 9.32 19.67 -8.09
N VAL A 396 9.97 18.57 -8.49
CA VAL A 396 11.36 18.58 -8.96
C VAL A 396 11.51 19.45 -10.20
N CYS A 397 10.57 19.39 -11.15
CA CYS A 397 10.59 20.21 -12.35
C CYS A 397 10.47 21.71 -12.06
N VAL A 398 9.62 22.11 -11.11
CA VAL A 398 9.39 23.51 -10.76
C VAL A 398 10.47 24.06 -9.84
N LEU A 399 10.81 23.32 -8.78
CA LEU A 399 11.77 23.75 -7.77
C LEU A 399 13.22 23.66 -8.28
N ARG A 400 13.50 22.69 -9.15
CA ARG A 400 14.85 22.33 -9.63
C ARG A 400 15.87 22.30 -8.49
N PRO A 401 15.65 21.48 -7.45
CA PRO A 401 16.59 21.38 -6.34
C PRO A 401 17.94 20.89 -6.88
N HIS A 402 19.03 21.47 -6.37
CA HIS A 402 20.37 20.99 -6.71
C HIS A 402 20.73 19.75 -5.90
N LEU A 403 20.18 19.63 -4.69
CA LEU A 403 20.51 18.59 -3.73
C LEU A 403 19.26 18.25 -2.92
N VAL A 404 19.02 16.96 -2.69
CA VAL A 404 18.11 16.51 -1.63
C VAL A 404 18.93 16.14 -0.41
N TRP A 405 18.52 16.62 0.76
CA TRP A 405 19.15 16.30 2.03
C TRP A 405 18.22 15.47 2.92
N PHE A 406 18.73 14.33 3.39
CA PHE A 406 18.13 13.46 4.39
C PHE A 406 18.93 13.60 5.72
N PRO A 407 18.54 14.55 6.61
CA PRO A 407 19.31 14.95 7.78
C PRO A 407 19.41 13.91 8.89
N SER A 408 18.38 13.10 9.09
CA SER A 408 18.36 12.09 10.13
C SER A 408 17.66 10.84 9.62
N PRO A 409 18.13 9.66 10.03
CA PRO A 409 17.47 8.42 9.71
C PRO A 409 16.02 8.39 10.18
N ALA A 410 15.22 7.66 9.40
CA ALA A 410 14.01 7.05 9.90
C ALA A 410 14.39 6.06 11.04
N PRO A 411 13.64 5.91 12.14
CA PRO A 411 13.91 4.85 13.12
C PRO A 411 13.93 3.44 12.49
N GLU A 412 13.36 3.30 11.31
CA GLU A 412 13.25 2.09 10.53
C GLU A 412 14.57 1.71 9.81
N VAL A 413 14.69 0.44 9.44
CA VAL A 413 15.90 -0.10 8.79
C VAL A 413 16.11 0.36 7.35
N PHE A 414 15.11 1.02 6.77
CA PHE A 414 15.05 1.40 5.36
C PHE A 414 14.27 2.71 5.18
N ASP A 415 14.66 3.52 4.21
CA ASP A 415 13.95 4.78 3.90
C ASP A 415 13.54 4.82 2.42
N PHE A 416 12.23 4.72 2.17
CA PHE A 416 11.63 4.75 0.84
C PHE A 416 11.66 6.13 0.17
N ARG A 417 11.88 7.21 0.94
CA ARG A 417 12.02 8.56 0.37
C ARG A 417 13.30 8.68 -0.44
N VAL A 418 14.35 7.97 -0.03
CA VAL A 418 15.61 7.90 -0.78
C VAL A 418 15.40 7.17 -2.10
N SER A 419 14.62 6.08 -2.11
CA SER A 419 14.21 5.38 -3.33
C SER A 419 13.54 6.32 -4.33
N ALA A 420 12.59 7.11 -3.83
CA ALA A 420 11.86 8.08 -4.64
C ALA A 420 12.79 9.19 -5.17
N ALA A 421 13.70 9.73 -4.35
CA ALA A 421 14.69 10.72 -4.78
C ALA A 421 15.65 10.16 -5.84
N MET A 422 16.10 8.91 -5.67
CA MET A 422 16.94 8.22 -6.64
C MET A 422 16.22 8.02 -7.99
N ALA A 423 14.95 7.62 -7.95
CA ALA A 423 14.10 7.46 -9.14
C ALA A 423 13.82 8.78 -9.89
N GLN A 424 13.96 9.93 -9.23
CA GLN A 424 13.93 11.25 -9.88
C GLN A 424 15.29 11.71 -10.41
N GLY A 425 16.35 10.90 -10.24
CA GLY A 425 17.71 11.26 -10.60
C GLY A 425 18.27 12.40 -9.76
N LEU A 426 17.81 12.59 -8.52
CA LEU A 426 18.28 13.69 -7.69
C LEU A 426 19.67 13.40 -7.09
N PRO A 427 20.54 14.42 -6.96
CA PRO A 427 21.72 14.37 -6.10
C PRO A 427 21.31 14.27 -4.63
N ILE A 428 22.06 13.50 -3.83
CA ILE A 428 21.65 13.15 -2.46
C ILE A 428 22.77 13.42 -1.45
N LEU A 429 22.44 14.14 -0.38
CA LEU A 429 23.21 14.18 0.85
C LEU A 429 22.41 13.45 1.93
N ALA A 430 23.01 12.47 2.61
CA ALA A 430 22.31 11.68 3.62
C ALA A 430 23.18 11.39 4.83
N GLY A 431 22.58 11.23 6.01
CA GLY A 431 23.27 10.63 7.16
C GLY A 431 23.58 9.15 6.95
N ALA A 432 24.70 8.67 7.51
CA ALA A 432 25.07 7.25 7.52
C ALA A 432 24.16 6.43 8.45
N ALA A 433 22.96 6.09 7.97
CA ALA A 433 22.02 5.24 8.69
C ALA A 433 21.02 4.56 7.75
N CYS A 434 20.16 3.66 8.26
CA CYS A 434 19.19 2.87 7.47
C CYS A 434 19.82 2.17 6.23
N GLY A 435 21.09 1.75 6.33
CA GLY A 435 21.82 1.14 5.21
C GLY A 435 22.16 2.08 4.06
N LEU A 436 21.97 3.41 4.21
CA LEU A 436 22.19 4.38 3.13
C LEU A 436 23.62 4.44 2.64
N GLY A 437 24.61 4.15 3.51
CA GLY A 437 26.00 4.02 3.10
C GLY A 437 26.18 2.93 2.03
N LEU A 438 25.50 1.79 2.18
CA LEU A 438 25.55 0.69 1.22
C LEU A 438 24.64 0.94 0.01
N ARG A 439 23.45 1.52 0.22
CA ARG A 439 22.49 1.80 -0.86
C ARG A 439 22.97 2.85 -1.86
N LEU A 440 23.71 3.85 -1.37
CA LEU A 440 24.25 4.95 -2.18
C LEU A 440 25.71 4.73 -2.57
N ASP A 441 26.32 3.59 -2.19
CA ASP A 441 27.70 3.28 -2.55
C ASP A 441 27.87 3.25 -4.07
N GLY A 442 28.94 3.89 -4.54
CA GLY A 442 29.23 4.04 -5.98
C GLY A 442 28.22 4.88 -6.78
N ARG A 443 27.14 5.41 -6.19
CA ARG A 443 26.19 6.27 -6.90
C ARG A 443 26.80 7.67 -7.12
N PRO A 444 26.85 8.18 -8.35
CA PRO A 444 27.35 9.53 -8.62
C PRO A 444 26.54 10.59 -7.86
N TYR A 445 27.20 11.67 -7.42
CA TYR A 445 26.55 12.80 -6.75
C TYR A 445 25.72 12.43 -5.51
N SER A 446 26.25 11.47 -4.76
CA SER A 446 25.74 11.06 -3.46
C SER A 446 26.83 11.22 -2.40
N TRP A 447 26.48 11.82 -1.27
CA TRP A 447 27.40 12.06 -0.14
C TRP A 447 26.78 11.54 1.14
N ILE A 448 27.61 10.87 1.94
CA ILE A 448 27.22 10.30 3.22
C ILE A 448 27.90 11.07 4.34
N LEU A 449 27.08 11.65 5.23
CA LEU A 449 27.53 12.32 6.44
C LEU A 449 27.75 11.30 7.56
N PRO A 450 28.71 11.55 8.47
CA PRO A 450 28.86 10.74 9.68
C PRO A 450 27.57 10.63 10.49
N MET A 451 27.37 9.52 11.20
CA MET A 451 26.16 9.28 11.99
C MET A 451 25.95 10.32 13.11
N ASN A 452 27.03 10.95 13.59
CA ASN A 452 27.05 12.02 14.58
C ASN A 452 27.26 13.42 13.97
N ALA A 453 26.90 13.62 12.70
CA ALA A 453 27.10 14.89 12.02
C ALA A 453 26.43 16.05 12.77
N THR A 454 27.21 17.09 13.02
CA THR A 454 26.74 18.35 13.61
C THR A 454 26.36 19.35 12.53
N ALA A 455 25.64 20.41 12.89
CA ALA A 455 25.31 21.50 11.97
C ALA A 455 26.53 22.10 11.25
N VAL A 456 27.68 22.18 11.94
CA VAL A 456 28.94 22.66 11.37
C VAL A 456 29.45 21.72 10.28
N ILE A 457 29.40 20.41 10.52
CA ILE A 457 29.81 19.39 9.55
C ILE A 457 28.91 19.44 8.31
N VAL A 458 27.59 19.48 8.52
CA VAL A 458 26.62 19.58 7.41
C VAL A 458 26.89 20.84 6.57
N ARG A 459 27.01 22.00 7.21
CA ARG A 459 27.29 23.27 6.53
C ARG A 459 28.59 23.20 5.73
N SER A 460 29.65 22.64 6.31
CA SER A 460 30.94 22.48 5.63
C SER A 460 30.80 21.60 4.39
N GLU A 461 30.03 20.51 4.46
CA GLU A 461 29.80 19.64 3.30
C GLU A 461 28.93 20.33 2.24
N LEU A 462 27.91 21.10 2.63
CA LEU A 462 27.12 21.89 1.69
C LEU A 462 27.98 22.90 0.91
N ALA A 463 28.91 23.57 1.60
CA ALA A 463 29.87 24.49 0.96
C ALA A 463 30.83 23.75 0.01
N ALA A 464 31.31 22.57 0.41
CA ALA A 464 32.16 21.72 -0.42
C ALA A 464 31.42 21.23 -1.67
N VAL A 465 30.19 20.73 -1.53
CA VAL A 465 29.31 20.33 -2.64
C VAL A 465 29.11 21.49 -3.60
N ARG A 466 28.74 22.66 -3.11
CA ARG A 466 28.55 23.86 -3.93
C ARG A 466 29.80 24.21 -4.74
N THR A 467 30.97 24.18 -4.10
CA THR A 467 32.26 24.51 -4.73
C THR A 467 32.61 23.51 -5.83
N ARG A 468 32.50 22.19 -5.54
CA ARG A 468 32.74 21.13 -6.53
C ARG A 468 31.80 21.28 -7.73
N TRP A 469 30.52 21.52 -7.47
CA TRP A 469 29.48 21.63 -8.49
C TRP A 469 29.67 22.83 -9.41
N ALA A 470 29.94 24.01 -8.84
CA ALA A 470 30.22 25.21 -9.63
C ALA A 470 31.47 25.04 -10.51
N ALA A 471 32.50 24.34 -10.00
CA ALA A 471 33.71 24.05 -10.77
C ALA A 471 33.48 23.06 -11.92
N GLU A 472 32.72 21.98 -11.71
CA GLU A 472 32.39 21.00 -12.75
C GLU A 472 31.62 21.63 -13.92
N TYR A 473 30.60 22.45 -13.61
CA TYR A 473 29.82 23.13 -14.65
C TYR A 473 30.57 24.27 -15.33
N SER A 474 31.49 24.94 -14.62
CA SER A 474 32.37 25.93 -15.24
C SER A 474 33.33 25.30 -16.25
N ARG A 475 33.70 24.03 -16.09
CA ARG A 475 34.49 23.29 -17.09
C ARG A 475 33.66 22.91 -18.33
N LEU A 476 32.38 22.61 -18.16
CA LEU A 476 31.44 22.36 -19.27
C LEU A 476 31.14 23.63 -20.08
N ARG A 477 31.38 24.84 -19.54
CA ARG A 477 31.26 26.12 -20.27
C ARG A 477 32.29 26.33 -21.38
N ARG A 478 33.15 25.35 -21.69
CA ARG A 478 34.21 25.46 -22.72
C ARG A 478 34.06 24.55 -23.93
N THR A 479 32.84 24.09 -24.23
CA THR A 479 32.47 23.85 -25.62
C THR A 479 31.83 25.14 -26.10
N GLU A 480 32.55 25.93 -26.91
CA GLU A 480 31.91 26.98 -27.71
C GLU A 480 30.64 26.39 -28.30
N ALA A 481 29.50 27.05 -28.09
CA ALA A 481 28.29 26.68 -28.80
C ALA A 481 28.64 26.72 -30.28
N ALA A 482 28.72 25.56 -30.93
CA ALA A 482 28.88 25.50 -32.37
C ALA A 482 27.80 26.42 -32.96
N PRO A 483 28.16 27.39 -33.81
CA PRO A 483 27.19 28.33 -34.34
C PRO A 483 26.01 27.55 -34.89
N SER A 484 24.81 27.85 -34.37
CA SER A 484 23.61 27.08 -34.66
C SER A 484 23.31 27.19 -36.16
N PHE A 485 23.57 26.12 -36.91
CA PHE A 485 23.37 26.06 -38.36
C PHE A 485 21.90 26.28 -38.72
N TYR A 486 20.96 25.70 -37.97
CA TYR A 486 19.54 25.62 -38.37
C TYR A 486 18.71 26.92 -38.29
N PRO A 487 18.83 27.80 -37.28
CA PRO A 487 18.08 29.05 -37.28
C PRO A 487 18.77 30.16 -38.12
N GLY A 488 20.07 30.08 -38.37
CA GLY A 488 20.83 31.12 -39.08
C GLY A 488 21.25 30.73 -40.50
N ALA A 489 22.16 29.76 -40.62
CA ALA A 489 22.77 29.38 -41.89
C ALA A 489 21.83 28.59 -42.82
N TYR A 490 20.91 27.80 -42.26
CA TYR A 490 20.00 26.94 -43.02
C TYR A 490 18.89 27.70 -43.77
N LEU A 491 18.59 28.95 -43.39
CA LEU A 491 17.58 29.79 -44.06
C LEU A 491 18.18 30.76 -45.08
N THR A 492 19.50 30.69 -45.31
CA THR A 492 20.19 31.59 -46.26
C THR A 492 19.82 31.35 -47.73
N TRP A 493 19.10 30.26 -48.05
CA TRP A 493 18.57 29.99 -49.40
C TRP A 493 17.29 30.77 -49.72
N ASP A 494 16.63 31.34 -48.72
CA ASP A 494 15.35 32.07 -48.87
C ASP A 494 15.53 33.60 -48.81
N ALA A 495 16.78 34.09 -48.80
CA ALA A 495 17.04 35.51 -48.96
C ALA A 495 16.85 35.87 -50.44
N PRO A 496 15.84 36.69 -50.81
CA PRO A 496 15.69 37.14 -52.18
C PRO A 496 16.90 37.98 -52.52
N THR A 497 17.59 37.64 -53.61
CA THR A 497 18.62 38.50 -54.19
C THR A 497 17.91 39.79 -54.59
N ALA A 498 18.18 40.88 -53.89
CA ALA A 498 17.65 42.19 -54.23
C ALA A 498 18.28 42.66 -55.56
N SER A 499 17.77 42.16 -56.68
CA SER A 499 18.08 42.71 -58.01
C SER A 499 16.94 42.65 -59.03
N ASP A 500 15.72 42.32 -58.64
CA ASP A 500 14.57 42.43 -59.52
C ASP A 500 13.36 42.93 -58.73
N TYR A 501 12.47 43.65 -59.41
CA TYR A 501 11.35 44.44 -58.89
C TYR A 501 11.70 45.88 -58.46
N ALA A 502 11.88 46.72 -59.49
CA ALA A 502 11.40 48.08 -59.46
C ALA A 502 9.86 48.07 -59.37
N GLU A 503 9.28 48.74 -58.38
CA GLU A 503 7.83 48.98 -58.31
C GLU A 503 7.51 50.46 -58.60
N PRO A 504 6.51 50.75 -59.45
CA PRO A 504 5.97 52.08 -59.66
C PRO A 504 5.02 52.52 -58.52
N GLN A 505 4.93 53.84 -58.36
CA GLN A 505 4.21 54.57 -57.31
C GLN A 505 2.66 54.49 -57.37
N PRO A 506 1.94 54.96 -56.32
CA PRO A 506 0.79 54.27 -55.72
C PRO A 506 -0.58 54.78 -56.17
N GLN A 507 -1.63 53.98 -55.94
CA GLN A 507 -3.02 54.44 -55.97
C GLN A 507 -3.83 54.10 -54.71
N VAL A 508 -4.83 54.95 -54.48
CA VAL A 508 -5.50 55.33 -53.24
C VAL A 508 -6.69 54.42 -52.87
N ALA A 509 -7.02 54.42 -51.58
CA ALA A 509 -7.92 53.58 -50.79
C ALA A 509 -9.44 53.59 -51.10
N ALA A 510 -10.16 52.56 -50.60
CA ALA A 510 -11.55 52.60 -50.09
C ALA A 510 -11.92 51.31 -49.28
N PRO A 511 -13.01 51.22 -48.48
CA PRO A 511 -12.92 50.90 -47.04
C PRO A 511 -13.79 49.73 -46.46
N LEU A 512 -13.43 49.33 -45.22
CA LEU A 512 -14.23 48.85 -44.04
C LEU A 512 -15.14 47.58 -44.08
N GLN A 513 -14.71 46.54 -43.32
CA GLN A 513 -15.39 45.71 -42.26
C GLN A 513 -16.69 44.89 -42.57
N PRO A 514 -17.19 43.93 -41.71
CA PRO A 514 -16.71 43.38 -40.41
C PRO A 514 -16.82 41.82 -40.19
N ALA A 515 -16.22 41.38 -39.06
CA ALA A 515 -16.68 40.39 -38.06
C ALA A 515 -16.82 38.84 -38.29
N LYS A 516 -16.12 38.13 -37.37
CA LYS A 516 -16.50 36.92 -36.59
C LYS A 516 -16.67 35.57 -37.32
N LYS A 517 -15.84 34.58 -36.95
CA LYS A 517 -16.28 33.34 -36.25
C LYS A 517 -15.13 32.38 -35.89
N LYS A 518 -15.10 32.03 -34.59
CA LYS A 518 -14.89 30.72 -33.94
C LYS A 518 -14.00 29.69 -34.65
N TRP A 519 -12.86 29.37 -34.03
CA TRP A 519 -12.20 28.08 -34.21
C TRP A 519 -12.57 27.12 -33.08
N ARG A 520 -13.10 25.96 -33.48
CA ARG A 520 -13.54 24.86 -32.63
C ARG A 520 -12.33 24.02 -32.18
N LEU A 521 -12.34 23.65 -30.91
CA LEU A 521 -11.58 22.53 -30.36
C LEU A 521 -12.26 21.21 -30.73
N PHE A 522 -11.46 20.26 -31.24
CA PHE A 522 -11.66 18.80 -31.28
C PHE A 522 -10.24 18.21 -31.48
N ARG A 523 -9.81 17.11 -30.88
CA ARG A 523 -10.47 16.07 -30.09
C ARG A 523 -9.39 15.35 -29.27
#